data_AF-A0A843FY53-F1
#
_entry.id   AF-A0A843FY53-F1
#
_cell.length_a   1.000
_cell.length_b   1.000
_cell.length_c   1.000
_cell.angle_alpha   90.00
_cell.angle_beta   90.00
_cell.angle_gamma   90.00
#
_symmetry.space_group_name_H-M   'P 1'
#
loop_
_entity.id
_entity.type
_entity.pdbx_description
1 polymer ?
#
loop_
_entity_poly.entity_id
_entity_poly.type
_entity_poly.pdbx_seq_one_letter_code
_entity_poly.pdbx_strand_id
1 'polypeptide(L)' 'MDNIESLEVSAEGECVEFVTDVSNLDEASKSLAAMLNKGHEGTVYFGVDDTGKIIGLEVDSGTLEGIR' A
#
# COMPACT_ATOMS: atom_id res chain seq x y z
N MET A 1 18.42 2.28 11.78
CA MET A 1 17.21 2.13 10.96
C MET A 1 17.22 0.69 10.52
N ASP A 2 16.30 -0.10 11.03
CA ASP A 2 16.14 -1.47 10.56
C ASP A 2 15.54 -1.42 9.15
N ASN A 3 16.20 -2.07 8.19
CA ASN A 3 15.66 -2.22 6.85
C ASN A 3 14.65 -3.37 6.91
N ILE A 4 13.44 -3.14 6.42
CA ILE A 4 12.43 -4.20 6.30
C ILE A 4 12.79 -5.02 5.06
N GLU A 5 13.27 -6.25 5.25
CA GLU A 5 13.69 -7.14 4.15
C GLU A 5 12.53 -7.97 3.58
N SER A 6 11.44 -8.15 4.33
CA SER A 6 10.26 -8.91 3.91
C SER A 6 9.02 -8.55 4.72
N LEU A 7 7.85 -8.62 4.09
CA LEU A 7 6.54 -8.60 4.76
C LEU A 7 6.17 -10.03 5.19
N GLU A 8 5.65 -10.20 6.41
CA GLU A 8 5.07 -11.49 6.85
C GLU A 8 3.67 -11.74 6.26
N VAL A 9 3.14 -10.79 5.49
CA VAL A 9 1.89 -10.93 4.74
C VAL A 9 2.21 -11.29 3.29
N SER A 10 1.78 -12.48 2.87
CA SER A 10 2.13 -13.06 1.57
C SER A 10 1.08 -12.84 0.47
N ALA A 11 -0.05 -12.20 0.79
CA ALA A 11 -1.11 -11.94 -0.18
C ALA A 11 -2.04 -10.80 0.26
N GLU A 12 -2.64 -10.14 -0.71
CA GLU A 12 -3.79 -9.25 -0.50
C GLU A 12 -4.99 -10.01 0.07
N GLY A 13 -5.90 -9.29 0.73
CA GLY A 13 -7.07 -9.89 1.33
C GLY A 13 -8.07 -8.85 1.83
N GLU A 14 -9.03 -9.30 2.63
CA GLU A 14 -10.13 -8.43 3.08
C GLU A 14 -9.68 -7.25 3.96
N CYS A 15 -8.46 -7.28 4.48
CA CYS A 15 -7.89 -6.27 5.38
C CYS A 15 -6.49 -5.78 4.92
N VAL A 16 -5.98 -6.26 3.77
CA VAL A 16 -4.66 -5.89 3.25
C VAL A 16 -4.72 -5.65 1.75
N GLU A 17 -4.19 -4.51 1.32
CA GLU A 17 -4.02 -4.13 -0.09
C GLU A 17 -2.54 -3.86 -0.39
N PHE A 18 -2.06 -4.29 -1.56
CA PHE A 18 -0.73 -4.00 -2.08
C PHE A 18 -0.82 -3.05 -3.26
N VAL A 19 0.00 -2.00 -3.22
CA VAL A 19 0.05 -0.99 -4.26
C VAL A 19 1.50 -0.82 -4.69
N THR A 20 1.76 -0.90 -5.98
CA THR A 20 3.12 -0.79 -6.52
C THR A 20 3.66 0.64 -6.53
N ASP A 21 2.78 1.64 -6.63
CA ASP A 21 3.16 3.05 -6.78
C ASP A 21 2.15 4.02 -6.14
N VAL A 22 2.63 5.19 -5.73
CA VAL A 22 1.84 6.25 -5.07
C VAL A 22 0.93 7.03 -6.02
N SER A 23 1.04 6.85 -7.34
CA SER A 23 0.07 7.40 -8.30
C SER A 23 -1.36 6.84 -8.14
N ASN A 24 -1.52 5.71 -7.43
CA ASN A 24 -2.81 5.04 -7.23
C ASN A 24 -3.49 5.38 -5.89
N LEU A 25 -3.26 6.57 -5.34
CA LEU A 25 -3.83 7.00 -4.04
C LEU A 25 -5.36 6.94 -3.98
N ASP A 26 -6.05 7.30 -5.05
CA ASP A 26 -7.53 7.30 -5.07
C ASP A 26 -8.09 5.87 -4.95
N GLU A 27 -7.51 4.92 -5.68
CA GLU A 27 -7.89 3.50 -5.59
C GLU A 27 -7.51 2.91 -4.23
N ALA A 28 -6.29 3.18 -3.75
CA ALA A 28 -5.85 2.79 -2.41
C ALA A 28 -6.81 3.31 -1.31
N SER A 29 -7.30 4.54 -1.45
CA SER A 29 -8.24 5.15 -0.51
C SER A 29 -9.62 4.48 -0.56
N LYS A 30 -10.10 4.09 -1.74
CA LYS A 30 -11.35 3.33 -1.91
C LYS A 30 -11.23 1.93 -1.30
N SER A 31 -10.13 1.23 -1.56
CA SER A 31 -9.85 -0.08 -0.96
C SER A 31 -9.83 0.03 0.56
N LEU A 32 -9.12 1.02 1.12
CA LEU A 32 -9.09 1.26 2.56
C LEU A 32 -10.47 1.55 3.16
N ALA A 33 -11.26 2.40 2.52
CA ALA A 33 -12.63 2.67 2.96
C ALA A 33 -13.50 1.41 2.94
N ALA A 34 -13.36 0.55 1.92
CA ALA A 34 -14.09 -0.71 1.83
C ALA A 34 -13.67 -1.69 2.94
N MET A 35 -12.37 -1.81 3.24
CA MET A 35 -11.84 -2.63 4.34
C MET A 35 -12.39 -2.15 5.68
N LEU A 36 -12.30 -0.84 5.96
CA LEU A 36 -12.81 -0.24 7.20
C LEU A 36 -14.33 -0.43 7.36
N ASN A 37 -15.10 -0.32 6.28
CA ASN A 37 -16.55 -0.51 6.32
C ASN A 37 -16.95 -1.97 6.61
N LYS A 38 -16.14 -2.95 6.22
CA LYS A 38 -16.45 -4.38 6.40
C LYS A 38 -15.88 -4.95 7.69
N GLY A 39 -14.60 -4.68 7.97
CA GLY A 39 -13.82 -5.32 9.03
C GLY A 39 -13.43 -4.38 10.18
N HIS A 40 -13.70 -3.08 10.07
CA HIS A 40 -13.22 -2.04 10.99
C HIS A 40 -11.68 -1.92 11.10
N GLU A 41 -10.96 -2.61 10.21
CA GLU A 41 -9.51 -2.58 10.07
C GLU A 41 -9.14 -2.62 8.59
N GLY A 42 -7.92 -2.18 8.26
CA GLY A 42 -7.41 -2.19 6.90
C GLY A 42 -6.00 -1.62 6.85
N THR A 43 -5.12 -2.26 6.10
CA THR A 43 -3.74 -1.83 5.87
C THR A 43 -3.46 -1.77 4.37
N VAL A 44 -2.85 -0.67 3.92
CA VAL A 44 -2.38 -0.54 2.53
C VAL A 44 -0.86 -0.44 2.56
N TYR A 45 -0.17 -1.28 1.78
CA TYR A 45 1.28 -1.21 1.61
C TYR A 45 1.61 -0.66 0.23
N PHE A 46 2.30 0.48 0.19
CA PHE A 46 2.82 1.05 -1.06
C PHE A 46 4.25 0.57 -1.32
N GLY A 47 4.59 0.37 -2.60
CA GLY A 47 5.87 -0.18 -3.03
C GLY A 47 5.95 -1.71 -2.88
N VAL A 48 4.81 -2.39 -3.01
CA VAL A 48 4.69 -3.85 -2.92
C VAL A 48 3.97 -4.36 -4.16
N ASP A 49 4.47 -5.43 -4.77
CA ASP A 49 3.79 -6.09 -5.89
C ASP A 49 2.71 -7.08 -5.42
N ASP A 50 1.95 -7.63 -6.38
CA ASP A 50 0.86 -8.58 -6.14
C ASP A 50 1.33 -9.91 -5.49
N THR A 51 2.63 -10.18 -5.49
CA THR A 51 3.23 -11.33 -4.83
C THR A 51 3.62 -11.07 -3.36
N GLY A 52 3.43 -9.84 -2.89
CA GLY A 52 3.89 -9.40 -1.57
C GLY A 52 5.38 -9.03 -1.52
N LYS A 53 6.06 -8.95 -2.67
CA LYS A 53 7.47 -8.57 -2.72
C LYS A 53 7.60 -7.05 -2.63
N ILE A 54 8.49 -6.61 -1.75
CA ILE A 54 8.85 -5.20 -1.62
C ILE A 54 9.67 -4.79 -2.85
N ILE A 55 9.13 -3.87 -3.64
CA ILE A 55 9.78 -3.28 -4.82
C ILE A 55 10.25 -1.84 -4.58
N GLY A 56 9.79 -1.22 -3.48
CA GLY A 56 10.10 0.16 -3.14
C GLY A 56 9.26 1.17 -3.93
N LEU A 57 9.51 2.46 -3.70
CA LEU A 57 8.84 3.57 -4.38
C LEU A 57 9.88 4.50 -4.99
N GLU A 58 9.59 4.97 -6.20
CA GLU A 58 10.31 6.10 -6.77
C GLU A 58 9.62 7.39 -6.31
N VAL A 59 10.33 8.20 -5.53
CA VAL A 59 9.79 9.43 -4.95
C VAL A 59 10.46 10.63 -5.58
N ASP A 60 9.69 11.44 -6.28
CA ASP A 60 10.12 12.73 -6.78
C ASP A 60 9.37 13.89 -6.09
N SER A 61 9.68 15.13 -6.51
CA SER A 61 9.03 16.31 -5.95
C SER A 61 7.51 16.33 -6.20
N GLY A 62 7.06 15.80 -7.33
CA GLY A 62 5.64 15.70 -7.67
C GLY A 62 4.92 14.64 -6.85
N THR A 63 5.57 13.51 -6.55
CA THR A 63 5.08 12.48 -5.64
C THR A 63 4.75 13.07 -4.27
N LEU A 64 5.67 13.86 -3.70
CA LEU A 64 5.50 14.48 -2.39
C LEU A 64 4.39 15.53 -2.38
N GLU A 65 4.20 16.25 -3.49
CA GLU A 65 3.12 17.24 -3.62
C GLU A 65 1.75 16.56 -3.78
N GLY A 66 1.69 15.41 -4.44
CA GLY A 66 0.46 14.63 -4.63
C GLY A 66 -0.09 13.96 -3.38
N ILE A 67 0.75 13.70 -2.37
CA ILE A 67 0.35 13.09 -1.08
C ILE A 67 0.08 14.11 0.04
N ARG A 68 0.26 15.41 -0.23
CA ARG A 68 0.19 16.48 0.78
C ARG A 68 -1.22 17.04 0.92
#